data_AF-A0A351KCL2-F1
#
_entry.id   AF-A0A351KCL2-F1
#
_cell.length_a   1.000
_cell.length_b   1.000
_cell.length_c   1.000
_cell.angle_alpha   90.00
_cell.angle_beta   90.00
_cell.angle_gamma   90.00
#
_symmetry.space_group_name_H-M   'P 1'
#
loop_
_entity.id
_entity.type
_entity.pdbx_description
1 polymer ?
#
loop_
_entity_poly.entity_id
_entity_poly.type
_entity_poly.pdbx_seq_one_letter_code
_entity_poly.pdbx_strand_id
1 'polypeptide(L)'
;IIIVTKSGTVSVSDTFKRKALQSSITYNYATKKATTPNLAVAYILQFLTTCIPTLVIEGIILLLFGFSLKKNWKAFLLVNIITQIFLTVTVGISLIKSGTVSTYIVQFPVELIILIVETIAFKKLLKGQSQKRCIAYGIAANLASWGFGIFLLRYQFDFLSKII
;
A
#
# COMPACT_ATOMS: atom_id res chain seq x y z
N ILE A 1 -24.77 -10.05 -11.32
CA ILE A 1 -25.65 -8.90 -10.96
C ILE A 1 -27.01 -9.17 -11.54
N ILE A 2 -28.08 -8.93 -10.77
CA ILE A 2 -29.46 -9.04 -11.25
C ILE A 2 -30.07 -7.65 -11.17
N ILE A 3 -30.60 -7.15 -12.29
CA ILE A 3 -31.32 -5.89 -12.35
C ILE A 3 -32.77 -6.17 -12.75
N VAL A 4 -33.69 -5.65 -11.95
CA VAL A 4 -35.14 -5.73 -12.20
C VAL A 4 -35.67 -4.31 -12.33
N THR A 5 -36.30 -4.02 -13.47
CA THR A 5 -36.90 -2.71 -13.74
C THR A 5 -38.37 -2.67 -13.30
N LYS A 6 -38.92 -1.47 -13.11
CA LYS A 6 -40.34 -1.28 -12.75
C LYS A 6 -41.31 -1.89 -13.76
N SER A 7 -40.92 -1.99 -15.04
CA SER A 7 -41.70 -2.65 -16.10
C SER A 7 -41.63 -4.18 -16.06
N GLY A 8 -40.93 -4.77 -15.08
CA GLY A 8 -40.76 -6.21 -14.93
C GLY A 8 -39.67 -6.82 -15.82
N THR A 9 -38.92 -6.00 -16.57
CA THR A 9 -37.78 -6.50 -17.35
C THR A 9 -36.64 -6.89 -16.42
N VAL A 10 -36.19 -8.14 -16.54
CA VAL A 10 -35.06 -8.70 -15.78
C VAL A 10 -33.84 -8.83 -16.68
N SER A 11 -32.67 -8.42 -16.19
CA SER A 11 -31.40 -8.73 -16.83
C SER A 11 -30.42 -9.30 -15.81
N VAL A 12 -29.71 -10.34 -16.23
CA VAL A 12 -28.73 -11.07 -15.44
C VAL A 12 -27.39 -10.97 -16.15
N SER A 13 -26.37 -10.46 -15.46
CA SER A 13 -24.99 -10.47 -15.95
C SER A 13 -24.35 -11.85 -15.73
N ASP A 14 -23.21 -12.09 -16.38
CA ASP A 14 -22.32 -13.19 -16.02
C ASP A 14 -21.90 -13.14 -14.54
N THR A 15 -21.38 -14.27 -14.06
CA THR A 15 -20.83 -14.41 -12.70
C THR A 15 -19.43 -13.83 -12.63
N PHE A 16 -19.21 -12.89 -11.71
CA PHE A 16 -17.89 -12.30 -11.45
C PHE A 16 -17.33 -12.84 -10.14
N LYS A 17 -16.11 -13.37 -10.19
CA LYS A 17 -15.33 -13.70 -8.98
C LYS A 17 -14.53 -12.47 -8.56
N ARG A 18 -14.74 -12.00 -7.34
CA ARG A 18 -13.94 -10.93 -6.74
C ARG A 18 -12.51 -11.41 -6.54
N LYS A 19 -11.54 -10.64 -7.05
CA LYS A 19 -10.10 -10.95 -6.96
C LYS A 19 -9.28 -9.90 -6.17
N ALA A 20 -9.88 -8.77 -5.78
CA ALA A 20 -9.21 -7.69 -5.05
C ALA A 20 -10.07 -7.13 -3.91
N LEU A 21 -9.41 -6.43 -2.98
CA LEU A 21 -10.01 -5.73 -1.82
C LEU A 21 -11.02 -4.69 -2.30
N GLN A 22 -10.65 -3.88 -3.28
CA GLN A 22 -11.55 -2.91 -3.91
C GLN A 22 -11.85 -3.41 -5.30
N SER A 23 -13.12 -3.71 -5.53
CA SER A 23 -13.60 -4.10 -6.84
C SER A 23 -15.00 -3.52 -7.00
N SER A 24 -15.14 -2.55 -7.88
CA SER A 24 -16.44 -2.18 -8.43
C SER A 24 -16.81 -3.15 -9.56
N ILE A 25 -18.12 -3.29 -9.78
CA ILE A 25 -18.63 -3.87 -11.01
C ILE A 25 -19.53 -2.80 -11.63
N THR A 26 -19.18 -2.35 -12.83
CA THR A 26 -19.99 -1.39 -13.58
C THR A 26 -20.92 -2.16 -14.50
N TYR A 27 -22.23 -1.93 -14.40
CA TYR A 27 -23.21 -2.51 -15.30
C TYR A 27 -23.70 -1.44 -16.28
N ASN A 28 -23.52 -1.69 -17.57
CA ASN A 28 -23.99 -0.81 -18.63
C ASN A 28 -25.40 -1.21 -19.08
N TYR A 29 -26.38 -0.34 -18.86
CA TYR A 29 -27.78 -0.59 -19.18
C TYR A 29 -28.07 -0.70 -20.68
N ALA A 30 -27.31 -0.01 -21.54
CA ALA A 30 -27.49 -0.06 -22.98
C ALA A 30 -26.97 -1.37 -23.58
N THR A 31 -25.78 -1.81 -23.15
CA THR A 31 -25.14 -3.03 -23.67
C THR A 31 -25.47 -4.29 -22.87
N LYS A 32 -26.09 -4.14 -21.70
CA LYS A 32 -26.40 -5.19 -20.72
C LYS A 32 -25.16 -5.95 -20.22
N LYS A 33 -23.97 -5.36 -20.36
CA LYS A 33 -22.70 -5.96 -19.95
C LYS A 33 -22.23 -5.40 -18.62
N ALA A 34 -21.71 -6.30 -17.77
CA ALA A 34 -20.98 -5.93 -16.58
C ALA A 34 -19.47 -5.94 -16.85
N THR A 35 -18.74 -4.95 -16.34
CA THR A 35 -17.30 -4.84 -16.46
C THR A 35 -16.66 -4.65 -15.10
N THR A 36 -15.43 -5.16 -14.95
CA THR A 36 -14.60 -4.95 -13.76
C THR A 36 -13.37 -4.14 -14.12
N PRO A 37 -12.83 -3.33 -13.20
CA PRO A 37 -11.55 -2.66 -13.38
C PRO A 37 -10.42 -3.67 -13.63
N ASN A 38 -9.35 -3.20 -14.28
CA ASN A 38 -8.16 -4.00 -14.49
C ASN A 38 -7.45 -4.25 -13.15
N LEU A 39 -7.34 -5.53 -12.77
CA LEU A 39 -6.75 -5.97 -11.52
C LEU A 39 -5.28 -5.54 -11.36
N ALA A 40 -4.50 -5.55 -12.44
CA ALA A 40 -3.11 -5.12 -12.39
C ALA A 40 -3.00 -3.62 -12.08
N VAL A 41 -3.86 -2.80 -12.71
CA VAL A 41 -3.93 -1.36 -12.44
C VAL A 41 -4.33 -1.10 -11.00
N ALA A 42 -5.30 -1.86 -10.47
CA ALA A 42 -5.74 -1.74 -9.09
C ALA A 42 -4.59 -1.95 -8.09
N TYR A 43 -3.82 -3.02 -8.24
CA TYR A 43 -2.69 -3.30 -7.36
C TYR A 43 -1.55 -2.29 -7.51
N ILE A 44 -1.27 -1.83 -8.73
CA ILE A 44 -0.26 -0.80 -8.97
C ILE A 44 -0.66 0.51 -8.27
N LEU A 45 -1.91 0.95 -8.44
CA LEU A 45 -2.41 2.17 -7.77
C LEU A 45 -2.41 2.01 -6.25
N GLN A 46 -2.81 0.84 -5.74
CA GLN A 46 -2.75 0.55 -4.31
C GLN A 46 -1.31 0.64 -3.77
N PHE A 47 -0.34 0.05 -4.48
CA PHE A 47 1.07 0.12 -4.11
C PHE A 47 1.61 1.54 -4.16
N LEU A 48 1.32 2.31 -5.22
CA LEU A 48 1.80 3.69 -5.37
C LEU A 48 1.22 4.61 -4.30
N THR A 49 -0.06 4.44 -3.97
CA THR A 49 -0.75 5.27 -2.97
C THR A 49 -0.28 5.01 -1.53
N THR A 50 0.36 3.87 -1.24
CA THR A 50 1.10 3.67 0.03
C THR A 50 2.58 4.04 -0.09
N CYS A 51 3.24 3.64 -1.17
CA CYS A 51 4.69 3.79 -1.33
C CYS A 51 5.13 5.25 -1.44
N ILE A 52 4.40 6.06 -2.21
CA ILE A 52 4.78 7.47 -2.43
C ILE A 52 4.74 8.27 -1.11
N PRO A 53 3.65 8.23 -0.30
CA PRO A 53 3.65 8.89 1.00
C PRO A 53 4.78 8.44 1.92
N THR A 54 5.05 7.13 1.99
CA THR A 54 6.17 6.58 2.78
C THR A 54 7.49 7.21 2.33
N LEU A 55 7.81 7.18 1.04
CA LEU A 55 9.04 7.76 0.50
C LEU A 55 9.15 9.27 0.76
N VAL A 56 8.03 10.00 0.72
CA VAL A 56 8.03 11.44 1.03
C VAL A 56 8.34 11.67 2.51
N ILE A 57 7.64 10.99 3.41
CA ILE A 57 7.80 11.14 4.86
C ILE A 57 9.22 10.77 5.28
N GLU A 58 9.68 9.59 4.87
CA GLU A 58 11.02 9.12 5.22
C GLU A 58 12.11 9.94 4.56
N GLY A 59 11.88 10.43 3.33
CA GLY A 59 12.80 11.33 2.64
C GLY A 59 12.96 12.67 3.37
N ILE A 60 11.88 13.24 3.91
CA ILE A 60 11.93 14.44 4.74
C ILE A 60 12.74 14.15 6.02
N ILE A 61 12.47 13.04 6.69
CA ILE A 61 13.18 12.64 7.92
C ILE A 61 14.67 12.40 7.63
N LEU A 62 15.00 11.80 6.48
CA LEU A 62 16.39 11.58 6.03
C LEU A 62 17.16 12.91 5.96
N LEU A 63 16.54 13.95 5.40
CA LEU A 63 17.12 15.29 5.30
C LEU A 63 17.24 15.97 6.69
N LEU A 64 16.23 15.84 7.55
CA LEU A 64 16.26 16.36 8.93
C LEU A 64 17.36 15.70 9.76
N PHE A 65 17.66 14.42 9.51
CA PHE A 65 18.79 13.70 10.09
C PHE A 65 20.12 14.03 9.41
N GLY A 66 20.18 15.00 8.51
CA GLY A 66 21.41 15.51 7.91
C GLY A 66 22.07 14.56 6.93
N PHE A 67 21.34 13.58 6.39
CA PHE A 67 21.84 12.73 5.32
C PHE A 67 21.69 13.43 3.97
N SER A 68 22.73 13.34 3.14
CA SER A 68 22.65 13.84 1.76
C SER A 68 21.87 12.87 0.89
N LEU A 69 20.76 13.33 0.30
CA LEU A 69 19.98 12.54 -0.65
C LEU A 69 20.83 12.12 -1.86
N LYS A 70 21.66 13.02 -2.40
CA LYS A 70 22.56 12.71 -3.53
C LYS A 70 23.49 11.52 -3.25
N LYS A 71 23.94 11.35 -2.00
CA LYS A 71 24.83 10.25 -1.61
C LYS A 71 24.07 8.96 -1.28
N ASN A 72 22.84 9.07 -0.80
CA ASN A 72 22.10 7.96 -0.19
C ASN A 72 20.84 7.51 -0.94
N TRP A 73 20.45 8.18 -2.03
CA TRP A 73 19.18 7.92 -2.74
C TRP A 73 19.00 6.44 -3.15
N LYS A 74 20.08 5.76 -3.57
CA LYS A 74 20.00 4.34 -3.95
C LYS A 74 19.64 3.46 -2.76
N ALA A 75 20.35 3.63 -1.65
CA ALA A 75 20.09 2.87 -0.42
C ALA A 75 18.69 3.19 0.12
N PHE A 76 18.32 4.46 0.11
CA PHE A 76 17.01 4.95 0.53
C PHE A 76 15.87 4.28 -0.27
N LEU A 77 15.87 4.45 -1.59
CA LEU A 77 14.83 3.90 -2.45
C LEU A 77 14.80 2.37 -2.43
N LEU A 78 15.98 1.72 -2.48
CA LEU A 78 16.05 0.26 -2.53
C LEU A 78 15.44 -0.38 -1.28
N VAL A 79 15.82 0.10 -0.10
CA VAL A 79 15.31 -0.43 1.17
C VAL A 79 13.80 -0.22 1.25
N ASN A 80 13.33 1.02 1.07
CA ASN A 80 11.91 1.37 1.15
C ASN A 80 11.04 0.63 0.11
N ILE A 81 11.50 0.49 -1.13
CA ILE A 81 10.71 -0.19 -2.17
C ILE A 81 10.61 -1.68 -1.88
N ILE A 82 11.71 -2.32 -1.47
CA ILE A 82 11.71 -3.76 -1.16
C ILE A 82 10.79 -4.06 0.01
N THR A 83 10.88 -3.29 1.09
CA THR A 83 10.03 -3.49 2.27
C THR A 83 8.57 -3.17 1.98
N GLN A 84 8.29 -2.12 1.21
CA GLN A 84 6.92 -1.81 0.79
C GLN A 84 6.33 -2.90 -0.10
N ILE A 85 7.10 -3.49 -1.02
CA ILE A 85 6.65 -4.65 -1.82
C ILE A 85 6.34 -5.82 -0.89
N PHE A 86 7.23 -6.13 0.04
CA PHE A 86 7.04 -7.21 1.01
C PHE A 86 5.77 -7.01 1.85
N LEU A 87 5.56 -5.80 2.39
CA LEU A 87 4.37 -5.42 3.13
C LEU A 87 3.10 -5.60 2.28
N THR A 88 3.10 -5.05 1.07
CA THR A 88 1.95 -5.06 0.16
C THR A 88 1.54 -6.50 -0.20
N VAL A 89 2.51 -7.36 -0.52
CA VAL A 89 2.26 -8.76 -0.84
C VAL A 89 1.74 -9.51 0.38
N THR A 90 2.35 -9.33 1.55
CA THR A 90 1.98 -10.05 2.77
C THR A 90 0.57 -9.69 3.23
N VAL A 91 0.27 -8.39 3.31
CA VAL A 91 -1.05 -7.85 3.66
C VAL A 91 -2.08 -8.25 2.62
N GLY A 92 -1.75 -8.17 1.32
CA GLY A 92 -2.64 -8.58 0.24
C GLY A 92 -3.02 -10.06 0.28
N ILE A 93 -2.05 -10.95 0.56
CA ILE A 93 -2.31 -12.39 0.73
C ILE A 93 -3.17 -12.66 1.97
N SER A 94 -2.83 -12.05 3.11
CA SER A 94 -3.57 -12.21 4.36
C SER A 94 -5.03 -11.84 4.19
N LEU A 95 -5.28 -10.72 3.53
CA LEU A 95 -6.61 -10.23 3.25
C LEU A 95 -7.42 -11.17 2.34
N ILE A 96 -6.84 -11.65 1.25
CA ILE A 96 -7.54 -12.56 0.33
C ILE A 96 -7.94 -13.86 1.05
N LYS A 97 -7.09 -14.35 1.96
CA LYS A 97 -7.30 -15.65 2.65
C LYS A 97 -8.13 -15.54 3.92
N SER A 98 -8.01 -14.45 4.66
CA SER A 98 -8.47 -14.35 6.06
C SER A 98 -9.34 -13.12 6.34
N GLY A 99 -9.51 -12.23 5.35
CA GLY A 99 -10.34 -11.03 5.48
C GLY A 99 -9.71 -9.89 6.29
N THR A 100 -10.45 -8.80 6.41
CA THR A 100 -9.93 -7.50 6.88
C THR A 100 -9.44 -7.50 8.33
N VAL A 101 -10.19 -8.12 9.25
CA VAL A 101 -9.82 -8.11 10.69
C VAL A 101 -8.50 -8.85 10.92
N SER A 102 -8.34 -10.05 10.35
CA SER A 102 -7.10 -10.81 10.43
C SER A 102 -5.92 -10.08 9.77
N THR A 103 -6.19 -9.32 8.71
CA THR A 103 -5.15 -8.54 8.02
C THR A 103 -4.54 -7.48 8.93
N TYR A 104 -5.36 -6.75 9.70
CA TYR A 104 -4.83 -5.76 10.65
C TYR A 104 -3.98 -6.41 11.75
N ILE A 105 -4.38 -7.59 12.21
CA ILE A 105 -3.61 -8.36 13.21
C ILE A 105 -2.26 -8.81 12.62
N VAL A 106 -2.23 -9.24 11.36
CA VAL A 106 -1.00 -9.66 10.66
C VAL A 106 -0.10 -8.48 10.29
N GLN A 107 -0.68 -7.32 9.99
CA GLN A 107 0.09 -6.14 9.60
C GLN A 107 1.03 -5.69 10.71
N PHE A 108 0.58 -5.61 11.96
CA PHE A 108 1.39 -5.15 13.08
C PHE A 108 2.74 -5.88 13.25
N PRO A 109 2.79 -7.24 13.34
CA PRO A 109 4.07 -7.94 13.45
C PRO A 109 4.93 -7.83 12.18
N VAL A 110 4.32 -7.68 11.00
CA VAL A 110 5.05 -7.48 9.74
C VAL A 110 5.75 -6.13 9.73
N GLU A 111 5.07 -5.06 10.15
CA GLU A 111 5.65 -3.71 10.28
C GLU A 111 6.80 -3.70 11.31
N LEU A 112 6.66 -4.44 12.41
CA LEU A 112 7.75 -4.57 13.39
C LEU A 112 8.99 -5.26 12.81
N ILE A 113 8.80 -6.29 11.99
CA ILE A 113 9.90 -6.95 11.27
C ILE A 113 10.54 -5.97 10.28
N ILE A 114 9.73 -5.21 9.52
CA ILE A 114 10.21 -4.20 8.58
C ILE A 114 11.06 -3.15 9.31
N LEU A 115 10.58 -2.60 10.42
CA LEU A 115 11.32 -1.64 11.24
C LEU A 115 12.71 -2.16 11.62
N ILE A 116 12.80 -3.42 12.07
CA ILE A 116 14.08 -4.04 12.44
C ILE A 116 14.98 -4.18 11.22
N VAL A 117 14.46 -4.73 10.12
CA VAL A 117 15.22 -4.97 8.88
C VAL A 117 15.72 -3.67 8.29
N GLU A 118 14.88 -2.65 8.19
CA GLU A 118 15.25 -1.33 7.67
C GLU A 118 16.28 -0.64 8.55
N THR A 119 16.11 -0.68 9.87
CA THR A 119 17.08 -0.11 10.80
C THR A 119 18.46 -0.75 10.62
N ILE A 120 18.51 -2.08 10.46
CA ILE A 120 19.77 -2.80 10.20
C ILE A 120 20.33 -2.45 8.82
N ALA A 121 19.47 -2.36 7.79
CA ALA A 121 19.87 -2.03 6.44
C ALA A 121 20.44 -0.61 6.36
N PHE A 122 19.77 0.38 6.93
CA PHE A 122 20.22 1.76 6.96
C PHE A 122 21.49 1.97 7.78
N LYS A 123 21.64 1.25 8.90
CA LYS A 123 22.91 1.22 9.66
C LYS A 123 24.10 0.80 8.77
N LYS A 124 23.89 -0.13 7.83
CA LYS A 124 24.94 -0.65 6.93
C LYS A 124 25.11 0.17 5.66
N LEU A 125 24.03 0.70 5.09
CA LEU A 125 24.01 1.27 3.74
C LEU A 125 24.10 2.79 3.71
N LEU A 126 23.58 3.50 4.73
CA LEU A 126 23.65 4.96 4.77
C LEU A 126 25.06 5.44 5.07
N LYS A 127 25.45 6.53 4.40
CA LYS A 127 26.77 7.13 4.46
C LYS A 127 26.69 8.60 4.89
N GLY A 128 27.75 9.05 5.56
CA GLY A 128 27.97 10.46 5.90
C GLY A 128 27.57 10.87 7.32
N GLN A 129 27.04 9.95 8.13
CA GLN A 129 26.72 10.17 9.54
C GLN A 129 27.16 8.96 10.39
N SER A 130 27.09 9.08 11.71
CA SER A 130 27.44 8.01 12.65
C SER A 130 26.42 6.86 12.61
N GLN A 131 26.85 5.64 12.96
CA GLN A 131 25.96 4.47 13.03
C GLN A 131 24.77 4.70 13.98
N LYS A 132 24.98 5.39 15.11
CA LYS A 132 23.90 5.76 16.04
C LYS A 132 22.83 6.60 15.35
N ARG A 133 23.25 7.56 14.50
CA ARG A 133 22.33 8.41 13.74
C ARG A 133 21.60 7.65 12.64
N CYS A 134 22.26 6.68 11.99
CA CYS A 134 21.59 5.78 11.04
C CYS A 134 20.50 4.92 11.71
N ILE A 135 20.77 4.40 12.90
CA ILE A 135 19.81 3.61 13.68
C ILE A 135 18.62 4.49 14.09
N ALA A 136 18.91 5.67 14.66
CA ALA A 136 17.87 6.62 15.07
C ALA A 136 17.00 7.06 13.88
N TYR A 137 17.62 7.29 12.71
CA TYR A 137 16.89 7.54 11.47
C TYR A 137 15.97 6.39 11.10
N GLY A 138 16.48 5.14 11.05
CA GLY A 138 15.68 3.98 10.64
C GLY A 138 14.44 3.81 11.51
N ILE A 139 14.60 3.94 12.83
CA ILE A 139 13.48 3.87 13.78
C ILE A 139 12.50 5.03 13.58
N ALA A 140 13.00 6.27 13.54
CA ALA A 140 12.14 7.45 13.44
C ALA A 140 11.36 7.51 12.12
N ALA A 141 12.03 7.18 11.01
CA ALA A 141 11.44 7.14 9.67
C ALA A 141 10.30 6.13 9.59
N ASN A 142 10.55 4.87 10.03
CA ASN A 142 9.54 3.82 10.01
C ASN A 142 8.35 4.10 10.94
N LEU A 143 8.60 4.55 12.17
CA LEU A 143 7.50 4.84 13.09
C LEU A 143 6.64 6.00 12.58
N ALA A 144 7.27 7.02 11.99
CA ALA A 144 6.54 8.12 11.38
C ALA A 144 5.74 7.65 10.17
N SER A 145 6.36 6.95 9.21
CA SER A 145 5.67 6.47 8.00
C SER A 145 4.55 5.49 8.33
N TRP A 146 4.73 4.61 9.32
CA TRP A 146 3.68 3.71 9.81
C TRP A 146 2.52 4.50 10.46
N GLY A 147 2.81 5.42 11.37
CA GLY A 147 1.79 6.24 12.04
C GLY A 147 0.99 7.11 11.07
N PHE A 148 1.66 7.77 10.14
CA PHE A 148 1.01 8.52 9.05
C PHE A 148 0.26 7.60 8.09
N GLY A 149 0.78 6.40 7.82
CA GLY A 149 0.12 5.39 7.01
C GLY A 149 -1.28 5.09 7.54
N ILE A 150 -1.42 4.86 8.85
CA ILE A 150 -2.71 4.63 9.50
C ILE A 150 -3.68 5.81 9.28
N PHE A 151 -3.19 7.04 9.39
CA PHE A 151 -4.00 8.25 9.13
C PHE A 151 -4.43 8.35 7.65
N LEU A 152 -3.54 7.99 6.73
CA LEU A 152 -3.77 8.06 5.28
C LEU A 152 -4.65 6.93 4.73
N LEU A 153 -4.78 5.80 5.45
CA LEU A 153 -5.56 4.63 5.00
C LEU A 153 -6.99 4.99 4.59
N ARG A 154 -7.68 5.86 5.34
CA ARG A 154 -9.04 6.29 5.00
C ARG A 154 -9.08 7.03 3.66
N TYR A 155 -8.18 7.98 3.47
CA TYR A 155 -8.11 8.78 2.23
C TYR A 155 -7.73 7.89 1.03
N GLN A 156 -6.83 6.94 1.25
CA GLN A 156 -6.48 5.94 0.25
C GLN A 156 -7.70 5.11 -0.14
N PHE A 157 -8.50 4.65 0.84
CA PHE A 157 -9.70 3.86 0.57
C PHE A 157 -10.72 4.65 -0.25
N ASP A 158 -10.99 5.89 0.14
CA ASP A 158 -11.93 6.78 -0.56
C ASP A 158 -11.45 7.13 -1.97
N PHE A 159 -10.13 7.26 -2.18
CA PHE A 159 -9.55 7.50 -3.50
C PHE A 159 -9.66 6.28 -4.41
N LEU A 160 -9.23 5.11 -3.92
CA LEU A 160 -9.20 3.89 -4.73
C LEU A 160 -10.61 3.41 -5.08
N SER A 161 -11.59 3.53 -4.18
CA SER A 161 -12.99 3.16 -4.45
C SER A 161 -13.69 3.99 -5.53
N LYS A 162 -13.16 5.18 -5.86
CA LYS A 162 -13.67 6.01 -6.96
C LYS A 162 -13.07 5.64 -8.32
N ILE A 163 -11.94 4.96 -8.31
CA ILE A 163 -11.13 4.67 -9.51
C ILE A 163 -11.20 3.18 -9.88
N ILE A 164 -11.40 2.31 -8.88
CA ILE A 164 -11.39 0.84 -8.95
C ILE A 164 -12.65 0.31 -8.27
#